data_AF-A0A7C5SA94-F1
#
_entry.id   AF-A0A7C5SA94-F1
#
_cell.length_a   1.000
_cell.length_b   1.000
_cell.length_c   1.000
_cell.angle_alpha   90.00
_cell.angle_beta   90.00
_cell.angle_gamma   90.00
#
_symmetry.space_group_name_H-M   'P 1'
#
loop_
_entity.id
_entity.type
_entity.pdbx_description
1 polymer ?
#
loop_
_entity_poly.entity_id
_entity_poly.type
_entity_poly.pdbx_seq_one_letter_code
_entity_poly.pdbx_strand_id
1 'polypeptide(L)'
;MRCLRRRSITVFLFSVVFLTAVVMLIIRDTESSYAVEDILKLGKKVYEQRCLICHGKDGDGKGLVGVLRRTELSGRTIETLPRDFTIGVFRFRSTPTGCLPTDEDLLKIIDHGIKRSFMPSHKKELTLEEKKAVISYIKTFSERWEEEEPCDPIPVKKPPWVGSPSSIEKGKRVYKDMKCWECHGYEGRGDGPKAEKLKDDWGKRIWPFDFTTGELKRGTSPENIYITFTTGLDGTGMPSYEDSLSEEDRWHLVSYTLKLMGMVGKKKE
;
A
#
# COMPACT_ATOMS: atom_id res chain seq x y z
N MET A 1 -76.42 0.80 -30.79
CA MET A 1 -75.81 0.31 -29.53
C MET A 1 -74.40 -0.23 -29.81
N ARG A 2 -73.37 0.59 -29.63
CA ARG A 2 -71.95 0.18 -29.64
C ARG A 2 -71.23 1.06 -28.62
N CYS A 3 -70.89 0.52 -27.45
CA CYS A 3 -70.02 1.19 -26.49
C CYS A 3 -68.85 0.26 -26.17
N LEU A 4 -67.64 0.75 -26.43
CA LEU A 4 -66.42 -0.01 -26.60
C LEU A 4 -65.77 -0.43 -25.28
N ARG A 5 -65.39 -1.71 -25.27
CA ARG A 5 -64.37 -2.38 -24.48
C ARG A 5 -63.02 -1.63 -24.61
N ARG A 6 -62.64 -0.76 -23.65
CA ARG A 6 -61.35 -0.01 -23.70
C ARG A 6 -60.53 0.02 -22.39
N ARG A 7 -60.92 -0.68 -21.32
CA ARG A 7 -60.23 -0.61 -20.00
C ARG A 7 -59.16 -1.68 -19.72
N SER A 8 -59.02 -2.73 -20.53
CA SER A 8 -58.05 -3.83 -20.24
C SER A 8 -56.65 -3.64 -20.81
N ILE A 9 -56.45 -2.79 -21.82
CA ILE A 9 -55.18 -2.72 -22.56
C ILE A 9 -54.09 -2.00 -21.75
N THR A 10 -54.43 -0.91 -21.05
CA THR A 10 -53.49 -0.11 -20.27
C THR A 10 -52.95 -0.84 -19.05
N VAL A 11 -53.79 -1.56 -18.30
CA VAL A 11 -53.35 -2.35 -17.13
C VAL A 11 -52.46 -3.53 -17.54
N PHE A 12 -52.76 -4.15 -18.68
CA PHE A 12 -51.97 -5.26 -19.22
C PHE A 12 -50.59 -4.80 -19.71
N LEU A 13 -50.50 -3.64 -20.37
CA LEU A 13 -49.24 -3.02 -20.77
C LEU A 13 -48.35 -2.64 -19.57
N PHE A 14 -48.92 -2.06 -18.51
CA PHE A 14 -48.17 -1.74 -17.30
C PHE A 14 -47.63 -2.99 -16.58
N SER A 15 -48.43 -4.06 -16.51
CA SER A 15 -48.04 -5.37 -15.95
C SER A 15 -46.88 -6.00 -16.72
N VAL A 16 -46.94 -6.00 -18.06
CA VAL A 16 -45.89 -6.58 -18.91
C VAL A 16 -44.60 -5.78 -18.79
N VAL A 17 -44.67 -4.44 -18.81
CA VAL A 17 -43.49 -3.57 -18.63
C VAL A 17 -42.84 -3.78 -17.26
N PHE A 18 -43.64 -3.88 -16.19
CA PHE A 18 -43.13 -4.15 -14.84
C PHE A 18 -42.45 -5.54 -14.75
N LEU A 19 -43.06 -6.58 -15.31
CA LEU A 19 -42.48 -7.92 -15.33
C LEU A 19 -41.16 -7.96 -16.14
N THR A 20 -41.10 -7.28 -17.28
CA THR A 20 -39.86 -7.17 -18.08
C THR A 20 -38.75 -6.42 -17.35
N ALA A 21 -39.08 -5.37 -16.58
CA ALA A 21 -38.10 -4.63 -15.79
C ALA A 21 -37.54 -5.47 -14.63
N VAL A 22 -38.38 -6.25 -13.95
CA VAL A 22 -37.95 -7.19 -12.90
C VAL A 22 -37.07 -8.30 -13.48
N VAL A 23 -37.43 -8.88 -14.63
CA VAL A 23 -36.59 -9.90 -15.30
C VAL A 23 -35.25 -9.31 -15.74
N MET A 24 -35.20 -8.09 -16.29
CA MET A 24 -33.93 -7.43 -16.63
C MET A 24 -33.06 -7.12 -15.40
N LEU A 25 -33.66 -6.74 -14.26
CA LEU A 25 -32.92 -6.56 -13.01
C LEU A 25 -32.33 -7.89 -12.51
N ILE A 26 -33.12 -8.96 -12.51
CA ILE A 26 -32.64 -10.30 -12.12
C ILE A 26 -31.53 -10.79 -13.06
N ILE A 27 -31.65 -10.58 -14.37
CA ILE A 27 -30.59 -10.94 -15.35
C ILE A 27 -29.31 -10.14 -15.08
N ARG A 28 -29.41 -8.82 -14.81
CA ARG A 28 -28.24 -7.98 -14.50
C ARG A 28 -27.57 -8.38 -13.19
N ASP A 29 -28.33 -8.67 -12.15
CA ASP A 29 -27.77 -9.14 -10.87
C ASP A 29 -27.08 -10.49 -11.03
N THR A 30 -27.68 -11.37 -11.83
CA THR A 30 -27.12 -12.69 -12.16
C THR A 30 -25.82 -12.55 -12.97
N GLU A 31 -25.79 -11.77 -14.05
CA GLU A 31 -24.57 -11.50 -14.83
C GLU A 31 -23.46 -10.86 -13.99
N SER A 32 -23.82 -9.90 -13.12
CA SER A 32 -22.87 -9.26 -12.20
C SER A 32 -22.27 -10.27 -11.21
N SER A 33 -23.09 -11.19 -10.67
CA SER A 33 -22.63 -12.22 -9.74
C SER A 33 -21.67 -13.22 -10.40
N TYR A 34 -21.97 -13.66 -11.63
CA TYR A 34 -21.08 -14.53 -12.41
C TYR A 34 -19.76 -13.82 -12.75
N ALA A 35 -19.80 -12.54 -13.12
CA ALA A 35 -18.61 -11.76 -13.41
C ALA A 35 -17.69 -11.61 -12.18
N VAL A 36 -18.25 -11.37 -11.00
CA VAL A 36 -17.48 -11.31 -9.74
C VAL A 36 -16.87 -12.67 -9.41
N GLU A 37 -17.63 -13.75 -9.58
CA GLU A 37 -17.13 -15.10 -9.31
C GLU A 37 -15.99 -15.50 -10.26
N ASP A 38 -16.08 -15.13 -11.54
CA ASP A 38 -15.02 -15.38 -12.53
C ASP A 38 -13.75 -14.58 -12.23
N ILE A 39 -13.89 -13.32 -11.80
CA ILE A 39 -12.76 -12.48 -11.36
C ILE A 39 -12.08 -13.12 -10.13
N LEU A 40 -12.85 -13.59 -9.15
CA LEU A 40 -12.28 -14.24 -7.97
C LEU A 40 -11.63 -15.58 -8.28
N LYS A 41 -12.18 -16.37 -9.21
CA LYS A 41 -11.55 -17.61 -9.71
C LYS A 41 -10.22 -17.32 -10.40
N LEU A 42 -10.16 -16.30 -11.25
CA LEU A 42 -8.92 -15.85 -11.89
C LEU A 42 -7.92 -15.35 -10.85
N GLY A 43 -8.36 -14.52 -9.91
CA GLY A 43 -7.54 -13.97 -8.83
C GLY A 43 -6.93 -15.06 -7.95
N LYS A 44 -7.75 -16.04 -7.56
CA LYS A 44 -7.30 -17.23 -6.82
C LYS A 44 -6.24 -18.02 -7.59
N LYS A 45 -6.47 -18.28 -8.89
CA LYS A 45 -5.50 -18.97 -9.73
C LYS A 45 -4.16 -18.24 -9.79
N VAL A 46 -4.18 -16.92 -9.98
CA VAL A 46 -2.97 -16.08 -9.96
C VAL A 46 -2.27 -16.15 -8.60
N TYR A 47 -3.03 -16.03 -7.51
CA TYR A 47 -2.52 -16.10 -6.15
C TYR A 47 -1.82 -17.43 -5.86
N GLU A 48 -2.47 -18.56 -6.16
CA GLU A 48 -1.91 -19.90 -5.97
C GLU A 48 -0.61 -20.11 -6.75
N GLN A 49 -0.53 -19.56 -7.97
CA GLN A 49 0.64 -19.72 -8.83
C GLN A 49 1.81 -18.81 -8.47
N ARG A 50 1.55 -17.61 -7.93
CA ARG A 50 2.57 -16.54 -7.80
C ARG A 50 2.79 -16.02 -6.39
N CYS A 51 1.76 -16.04 -5.54
CA CYS A 51 1.78 -15.37 -4.24
C CYS A 51 1.85 -16.38 -3.07
N LEU A 52 1.16 -17.52 -3.19
CA LEU A 52 0.96 -18.52 -2.14
C LEU A 52 2.26 -19.01 -1.51
N ILE A 53 3.31 -19.21 -2.32
CA ILE A 53 4.59 -19.74 -1.84
C ILE A 53 5.21 -18.86 -0.72
N CYS A 54 4.93 -17.56 -0.75
CA CYS A 54 5.37 -16.61 0.27
C CYS A 54 4.23 -16.25 1.24
N HIS A 55 3.05 -15.88 0.72
CA HIS A 55 1.97 -15.33 1.53
C HIS A 55 1.06 -16.36 2.21
N GLY A 56 1.23 -17.65 1.91
CA GLY A 56 0.45 -18.73 2.51
C GLY A 56 -0.90 -18.94 1.82
N LYS A 57 -1.47 -20.14 1.96
CA LYS A 57 -2.78 -20.48 1.39
C LYS A 57 -3.92 -19.66 2.01
N ASP A 58 -3.76 -19.28 3.28
CA ASP A 58 -4.76 -18.56 4.08
C ASP A 58 -4.49 -17.05 4.10
N GLY A 59 -3.53 -16.56 3.31
CA GLY A 59 -3.14 -15.14 3.28
C GLY A 59 -2.43 -14.64 4.54
N ASP A 60 -2.08 -15.53 5.47
CA ASP A 60 -1.54 -15.22 6.80
C ASP A 60 -0.02 -14.92 6.83
N GLY A 61 0.60 -14.83 5.65
CA GLY A 61 2.04 -14.61 5.52
C GLY A 61 2.91 -15.82 5.90
N LYS A 62 2.31 -17.01 6.12
CA LYS A 62 3.02 -18.24 6.49
C LYS A 62 3.16 -19.21 5.31
N GLY A 63 3.59 -18.70 4.16
CA GLY A 63 3.91 -19.53 2.99
C GLY A 63 5.14 -20.43 3.21
N LEU A 64 5.34 -21.37 2.29
CA LEU A 64 6.44 -22.36 2.34
C LEU A 64 7.83 -21.71 2.48
N VAL A 65 8.04 -20.55 1.85
CA VAL A 65 9.32 -19.83 1.89
C VAL A 65 9.54 -19.12 3.23
N GLY A 66 8.51 -18.97 4.06
CA GLY A 66 8.60 -18.53 5.45
C GLY A 66 9.29 -17.17 5.65
N VAL A 67 10.14 -17.09 6.68
CA VAL A 67 10.91 -15.88 7.02
C VAL A 67 12.20 -15.82 6.19
N LEU A 68 12.32 -14.78 5.37
CA LEU A 68 13.49 -14.58 4.54
C LEU A 68 14.52 -13.72 5.26
N ARG A 69 15.76 -14.21 5.33
CA ARG A 69 16.86 -13.59 6.08
C ARG A 69 17.90 -13.03 5.11
N ARG A 70 18.30 -11.77 5.33
CA ARG A 70 19.43 -11.15 4.64
C ARG A 70 20.39 -10.55 5.64
N THR A 71 21.65 -10.95 5.60
CA THR A 71 22.70 -10.32 6.41
C THR A 71 23.25 -9.10 5.68
N GLU A 72 23.18 -7.93 6.33
CA GLU A 72 23.76 -6.69 5.84
C GLU A 72 25.26 -6.63 6.12
N LEU A 73 25.99 -5.74 5.44
CA LEU A 73 27.43 -5.55 5.62
C LEU A 73 27.82 -5.20 7.06
N SER A 74 26.88 -4.64 7.83
CA SER A 74 27.03 -4.37 9.27
C SER A 74 27.01 -5.62 10.15
N GLY A 75 26.84 -6.82 9.58
CA GLY A 75 26.67 -8.08 10.30
C GLY A 75 25.23 -8.33 10.80
N ARG A 76 24.30 -7.42 10.51
CA ARG A 76 22.90 -7.49 10.93
C ARG A 76 22.07 -8.40 10.03
N THR A 77 21.40 -9.41 10.59
CA THR A 77 20.44 -10.25 9.86
C THR A 77 19.04 -9.66 9.87
N ILE A 78 18.62 -9.06 8.76
CA ILE A 78 17.26 -8.56 8.57
C ILE A 78 16.34 -9.72 8.23
N GLU A 79 15.32 -9.91 9.06
CA GLU A 79 14.21 -10.82 8.79
C GLU A 79 13.10 -10.07 8.03
N THR A 80 12.73 -10.59 6.87
CA THR A 80 11.62 -10.09 6.06
C THR A 80 10.52 -11.14 6.08
N LEU A 81 9.39 -10.75 6.64
CA LEU A 81 8.19 -11.57 6.65
C LEU A 81 7.25 -11.14 5.51
N PRO A 82 6.66 -12.10 4.79
CA PRO A 82 5.53 -11.84 3.90
C PRO A 82 4.41 -11.12 4.65
N ARG A 83 3.62 -10.33 3.92
CA ARG A 83 2.46 -9.64 4.49
C ARG A 83 1.40 -10.65 4.86
N ASP A 84 0.93 -10.58 6.11
CA ASP A 84 -0.33 -11.14 6.57
C ASP A 84 -1.48 -10.23 6.10
N PHE A 85 -2.28 -10.72 5.16
CA PHE A 85 -3.42 -10.02 4.59
C PHE A 85 -4.66 -10.10 5.48
N THR A 86 -4.74 -11.08 6.38
CA THR A 86 -5.93 -11.33 7.21
C THR A 86 -6.26 -10.18 8.14
N ILE A 87 -5.24 -9.41 8.51
CA ILE A 87 -5.31 -8.30 9.45
C ILE A 87 -5.74 -7.00 8.77
N GLY A 88 -5.68 -6.91 7.44
CA GLY A 88 -6.04 -5.68 6.72
C GLY A 88 -5.14 -4.48 7.02
N VAL A 89 -3.89 -4.72 7.45
CA VAL A 89 -2.91 -3.66 7.77
C VAL A 89 -1.77 -3.65 6.74
N PHE A 90 -1.66 -2.55 6.00
CA PHE A 90 -0.69 -2.40 4.92
C PHE A 90 0.29 -1.25 5.17
N ARG A 91 1.58 -1.49 4.92
CA ARG A 91 2.63 -0.48 5.13
C ARG A 91 2.68 0.58 4.03
N PHE A 92 2.39 0.21 2.79
CA PHE A 92 2.63 1.08 1.64
C PHE A 92 1.31 1.55 1.06
N ARG A 93 0.83 2.68 1.57
CA ARG A 93 -0.45 3.30 1.22
C ARG A 93 -0.27 4.76 0.82
N SER A 94 -1.21 5.28 0.04
CA SER A 94 -1.39 6.71 -0.23
C SER A 94 -2.43 7.35 0.71
N THR A 95 -3.13 6.53 1.49
CA THR A 95 -4.17 6.93 2.44
C THR A 95 -3.59 7.25 3.83
N PRO A 96 -4.27 8.07 4.66
CA PRO A 96 -3.83 8.40 6.03
C PRO A 96 -3.57 7.18 6.92
N THR A 97 -2.78 7.32 7.97
CA THR A 97 -2.44 6.20 8.87
C THR A 97 -3.70 5.51 9.41
N GLY A 98 -3.66 4.17 9.49
CA GLY A 98 -4.80 3.35 9.88
C GLY A 98 -5.74 3.01 8.73
N CYS A 99 -5.90 3.84 7.70
CA CYS A 99 -6.81 3.56 6.59
C CYS A 99 -6.36 2.38 5.70
N LEU A 100 -7.32 1.70 5.07
CA LEU A 100 -7.04 0.71 4.02
C LEU A 100 -6.31 1.33 2.81
N PRO A 101 -5.45 0.57 2.10
CA PRO A 101 -4.89 1.02 0.82
C PRO A 101 -5.96 1.13 -0.25
N THR A 102 -5.69 1.97 -1.26
CA THR A 102 -6.46 1.92 -2.51
C THR A 102 -6.06 0.71 -3.36
N ASP A 103 -6.91 0.31 -4.31
CA ASP A 103 -6.55 -0.70 -5.32
C ASP A 103 -5.32 -0.28 -6.13
N GLU A 104 -5.12 1.03 -6.37
CA GLU A 104 -3.93 1.57 -7.04
C GLU A 104 -2.66 1.40 -6.20
N ASP A 105 -2.75 1.51 -4.87
CA ASP A 105 -1.62 1.23 -3.97
C ASP A 105 -1.21 -0.25 -4.07
N LEU A 106 -2.19 -1.16 -4.03
CA LEU A 106 -1.95 -2.60 -4.17
C LEU A 106 -1.38 -2.94 -5.56
N LEU A 107 -1.93 -2.32 -6.61
CA LEU A 107 -1.46 -2.50 -7.99
C LEU A 107 0.00 -2.06 -8.14
N LYS A 108 0.39 -0.91 -7.58
CA LYS A 108 1.79 -0.43 -7.60
C LYS A 108 2.73 -1.42 -6.93
N ILE A 109 2.33 -2.01 -5.81
CA ILE A 109 3.14 -3.00 -5.08
C ILE A 109 3.29 -4.29 -5.89
N ILE A 110 2.21 -4.75 -6.54
CA ILE A 110 2.29 -5.94 -7.40
C ILE A 110 3.14 -5.64 -8.66
N ASP A 111 3.00 -4.46 -9.26
CA ASP A 111 3.76 -4.09 -10.45
C ASP A 111 5.26 -3.98 -10.16
N HIS A 112 5.64 -3.27 -9.08
CA HIS A 112 7.03 -2.91 -8.83
C HIS A 112 7.75 -3.80 -7.81
N GLY A 113 7.00 -4.62 -7.08
CA GLY A 113 7.51 -5.31 -5.90
C GLY A 113 7.87 -4.33 -4.79
N ILE A 114 8.55 -4.85 -3.76
CA ILE A 114 9.05 -4.03 -2.65
C ILE A 114 10.56 -4.16 -2.61
N LYS A 115 11.26 -3.04 -2.84
CA LYS A 115 12.73 -3.00 -2.79
C LYS A 115 13.23 -3.40 -1.42
N ARG A 116 14.43 -3.98 -1.35
CA ARG A 116 15.04 -4.50 -0.10
C ARG A 116 14.18 -5.52 0.64
N SER A 117 13.17 -6.07 -0.02
CA SER A 117 12.43 -7.25 0.39
C SER A 117 12.60 -8.32 -0.68
N PHE A 118 11.90 -9.44 -0.51
CA PHE A 118 11.83 -10.51 -1.50
C PHE A 118 10.52 -10.51 -2.29
N MET A 119 9.68 -9.48 -2.12
CA MET A 119 8.48 -9.30 -2.95
C MET A 119 8.90 -8.86 -4.36
N PRO A 120 8.79 -9.73 -5.38
CA PRO A 120 9.25 -9.42 -6.72
C PRO A 120 8.29 -8.47 -7.44
N SER A 121 8.76 -7.89 -8.53
CA SER A 121 7.88 -7.22 -9.50
C SER A 121 7.13 -8.27 -10.31
N HIS A 122 5.83 -8.07 -10.51
CA HIS A 122 5.00 -8.83 -11.44
C HIS A 122 4.58 -8.01 -12.66
N LYS A 123 5.28 -6.91 -12.94
CA LYS A 123 4.95 -6.01 -14.05
C LYS A 123 4.81 -6.70 -15.39
N LYS A 124 5.74 -7.62 -15.69
CA LYS A 124 5.87 -8.28 -17.00
C LYS A 124 5.16 -9.63 -17.05
N GLU A 125 4.95 -10.23 -15.88
CA GLU A 125 4.49 -11.60 -15.71
C GLU A 125 2.96 -11.70 -15.67
N LEU A 126 2.27 -10.62 -15.30
CA LEU A 126 0.82 -10.56 -15.16
C LEU A 126 0.25 -9.42 -16.01
N THR A 127 -0.89 -9.68 -16.64
CA THR A 127 -1.73 -8.66 -17.29
C THR A 127 -2.38 -7.74 -16.26
N LEU A 128 -2.90 -6.59 -16.70
CA LEU A 128 -3.64 -5.68 -15.80
C LEU A 128 -4.88 -6.34 -15.21
N GLU A 129 -5.57 -7.18 -16.00
CA GLU A 129 -6.74 -7.93 -15.56
C GLU A 129 -6.38 -8.94 -14.46
N GLU A 130 -5.33 -9.74 -14.66
CA GLU A 130 -4.83 -10.68 -13.65
C GLU A 130 -4.40 -9.97 -12.36
N LYS A 131 -3.74 -8.80 -12.48
CA LYS A 131 -3.35 -7.98 -11.32
C LYS A 131 -4.58 -7.48 -10.54
N LYS A 132 -5.61 -6.98 -11.24
CA LYS A 132 -6.85 -6.55 -10.60
C LYS A 132 -7.60 -7.73 -9.97
N ALA A 133 -7.64 -8.86 -10.65
CA ALA A 133 -8.28 -10.08 -10.15
C ALA A 133 -7.61 -10.59 -8.86
N VAL A 134 -6.27 -10.64 -8.82
CA VAL A 134 -5.55 -11.05 -7.60
C VAL A 134 -5.71 -10.03 -6.48
N ILE A 135 -5.84 -8.73 -6.78
CA ILE A 135 -6.17 -7.71 -5.77
C ILE A 135 -7.54 -8.00 -5.16
N SER A 136 -8.57 -8.24 -5.98
CA SER A 136 -9.90 -8.62 -5.50
C SER A 136 -9.86 -9.87 -4.62
N TYR A 137 -9.06 -10.87 -5.01
CA TYR A 137 -8.88 -12.08 -4.19
C TYR A 137 -8.13 -11.82 -2.88
N ILE A 138 -7.08 -10.98 -2.88
CA ILE A 138 -6.35 -10.60 -1.65
C ILE A 138 -7.28 -9.91 -0.65
N LYS A 139 -8.22 -9.08 -1.13
CA LYS A 139 -9.19 -8.38 -0.29
C LYS A 139 -10.12 -9.36 0.44
N THR A 140 -10.35 -10.57 -0.07
CA THR A 140 -11.21 -11.56 0.62
C THR A 140 -10.55 -12.19 1.86
N PHE A 141 -9.26 -11.94 2.13
CA PHE A 141 -8.62 -12.48 3.34
C PHE A 141 -8.98 -11.73 4.62
N SER A 142 -9.54 -10.52 4.54
CA SER A 142 -9.85 -9.70 5.71
C SER A 142 -11.26 -9.12 5.63
N GLU A 143 -12.04 -9.34 6.68
CA GLU A 143 -13.40 -8.80 6.85
C GLU A 143 -13.43 -7.26 6.83
N ARG A 144 -12.28 -6.63 7.12
CA ARG A 144 -12.13 -5.17 7.10
C ARG A 144 -12.52 -4.55 5.76
N TRP A 145 -12.34 -5.27 4.65
CA TRP A 145 -12.74 -4.80 3.32
C TRP A 145 -14.25 -4.83 3.07
N GLU A 146 -15.02 -5.49 3.93
CA GLU A 146 -16.50 -5.49 3.90
C GLU A 146 -17.07 -4.35 4.75
N GLU A 147 -16.34 -3.93 5.77
CA GLU A 147 -16.78 -2.92 6.75
C GLU A 147 -16.27 -1.51 6.45
N GLU A 148 -15.12 -1.40 5.76
CA GLU A 148 -14.43 -0.14 5.53
C GLU A 148 -14.08 0.04 4.05
N GLU A 149 -14.22 1.27 3.57
CA GLU A 149 -13.67 1.70 2.28
C GLU A 149 -12.32 2.40 2.49
N PRO A 150 -11.40 2.36 1.51
CA PRO A 150 -10.19 3.16 1.56
C PRO A 150 -10.52 4.65 1.70
N CYS A 151 -9.83 5.31 2.63
CA CYS A 151 -9.86 6.77 2.74
C CYS A 151 -9.34 7.44 1.47
N ASP A 152 -9.59 8.74 1.33
CA ASP A 152 -9.07 9.51 0.20
C ASP A 152 -7.53 9.51 0.17
N PRO A 153 -6.90 9.32 -1.01
CA PRO A 153 -5.46 9.45 -1.16
C PRO A 153 -4.98 10.86 -0.82
N ILE A 154 -3.88 10.95 -0.08
CA ILE A 154 -3.26 12.22 0.26
C ILE A 154 -2.64 12.82 -1.01
N PRO A 155 -3.01 14.06 -1.40
CA PRO A 155 -2.40 14.73 -2.54
C PRO A 155 -0.94 15.05 -2.26
N VAL A 156 -0.07 14.76 -3.23
CA VAL A 156 1.38 15.02 -3.11
C VAL A 156 1.82 15.95 -4.21
N LYS A 157 2.31 17.14 -3.83
CA LYS A 157 2.87 18.12 -4.77
C LYS A 157 4.26 18.55 -4.31
N LYS A 158 5.30 18.03 -4.97
CA LYS A 158 6.69 18.34 -4.64
C LYS A 158 7.02 19.82 -4.85
N PRO A 159 7.44 20.56 -3.80
CA PRO A 159 7.91 21.92 -3.96
C PRO A 159 9.21 22.02 -4.78
N PRO A 160 9.43 23.11 -5.53
CA PRO A 160 10.63 23.27 -6.36
C PRO A 160 11.93 23.41 -5.55
N TRP A 161 11.84 23.80 -4.28
CA TRP A 161 12.99 24.01 -3.39
C TRP A 161 13.49 22.74 -2.70
N VAL A 162 12.83 21.60 -2.90
CA VAL A 162 13.26 20.31 -2.34
C VAL A 162 14.68 19.98 -2.84
N GLY A 163 15.59 19.72 -1.89
CA GLY A 163 17.01 19.49 -2.16
C GLY A 163 17.90 20.74 -2.17
N SER A 164 17.34 21.95 -2.01
CA SER A 164 18.13 23.18 -1.84
C SER A 164 18.92 23.18 -0.52
N PRO A 165 20.05 23.91 -0.41
CA PRO A 165 20.82 24.01 0.84
C PRO A 165 19.98 24.49 2.03
N SER A 166 19.11 25.48 1.83
CA SER A 166 18.20 25.99 2.86
C SER A 166 17.22 24.91 3.35
N SER A 167 16.62 24.16 2.41
CA SER A 167 15.70 23.07 2.74
C SER A 167 16.39 21.92 3.48
N ILE A 168 17.61 21.57 3.09
CA ILE A 168 18.43 20.55 3.76
C ILE A 168 18.72 20.95 5.22
N GLU A 169 19.09 22.22 5.46
CA GLU A 169 19.39 22.71 6.80
C GLU A 169 18.15 22.72 7.71
N LYS A 170 16.99 23.15 7.19
CA LYS A 170 15.72 23.04 7.91
C LYS A 170 15.37 21.57 8.20
N GLY A 171 15.51 20.68 7.22
CA GLY A 171 15.22 19.25 7.37
C GLY A 171 16.12 18.56 8.40
N LYS A 172 17.38 18.99 8.51
CA LYS A 172 18.30 18.51 9.55
C LYS A 172 17.81 18.84 10.96
N ARG A 173 17.21 20.03 11.15
CA ARG A 173 16.61 20.42 12.44
C ARG A 173 15.39 19.55 12.75
N VAL A 174 14.48 19.41 11.79
CA VAL A 174 13.31 18.52 11.92
C VAL A 174 13.73 17.09 12.29
N TYR A 175 14.73 16.52 11.62
CA TYR A 175 15.24 15.17 11.91
C TYR A 175 15.78 15.02 13.35
N LYS A 176 16.43 16.08 13.85
CA LYS A 176 16.95 16.13 15.23
C LYS A 176 15.82 16.26 16.25
N ASP A 177 14.91 17.21 16.02
CA ASP A 177 13.85 17.60 16.96
C ASP A 177 12.80 16.49 17.09
N MET A 178 12.46 15.84 15.97
CA MET A 178 11.59 14.66 15.94
C MET A 178 12.29 13.36 16.34
N LYS A 179 13.57 13.45 16.76
CA LYS A 179 14.36 12.32 17.26
C LYS A 179 14.43 11.13 16.30
N CYS A 180 14.38 11.38 14.99
CA CYS A 180 14.48 10.33 13.97
C CYS A 180 15.77 9.51 14.14
N TRP A 181 16.83 10.16 14.61
CA TRP A 181 18.14 9.56 14.92
C TRP A 181 18.10 8.49 16.02
N GLU A 182 17.10 8.48 16.91
CA GLU A 182 17.03 7.45 17.96
C GLU A 182 16.84 6.05 17.38
N CYS A 183 16.17 5.95 16.22
CA CYS A 183 15.97 4.70 15.49
C CYS A 183 16.90 4.62 14.28
N HIS A 184 16.99 5.68 13.48
CA HIS A 184 17.71 5.68 12.22
C HIS A 184 19.20 6.04 12.33
N GLY A 185 19.68 6.48 13.51
CA GLY A 185 21.04 7.01 13.69
C GLY A 185 21.20 8.42 13.15
N TYR A 186 22.27 9.12 13.54
CA TYR A 186 22.54 10.48 13.04
C TYR A 186 22.87 10.52 11.55
N GLU A 187 23.43 9.44 11.02
CA GLU A 187 23.81 9.33 9.61
C GLU A 187 22.79 8.55 8.76
N GLY A 188 21.69 8.08 9.34
CA GLY A 188 20.67 7.31 8.60
C GLY A 188 21.01 5.82 8.38
N ARG A 189 21.98 5.29 9.13
CA ARG A 189 22.46 3.89 9.02
C ARG A 189 21.60 2.87 9.75
N GLY A 190 20.54 3.30 10.41
CA GLY A 190 19.66 2.43 11.20
C GLY A 190 20.33 1.91 12.47
N ASP A 191 21.30 2.64 13.01
CA ASP A 191 22.12 2.28 14.17
C ASP A 191 21.84 3.15 15.39
N GLY A 192 20.65 3.77 15.44
CA GLY A 192 20.21 4.54 16.59
C GLY A 192 20.06 3.67 17.86
N PRO A 193 20.16 4.27 19.06
CA PRO A 193 20.11 3.54 20.34
C PRO A 193 18.83 2.74 20.58
N LYS A 194 17.72 3.06 19.89
CA LYS A 194 16.46 2.31 19.95
C LYS A 194 16.33 1.23 18.88
N ALA A 195 17.19 1.23 17.85
CA ALA A 195 17.04 0.39 16.66
C ALA A 195 16.88 -1.10 16.99
N GLU A 196 17.67 -1.63 17.93
CA GLU A 196 17.68 -3.07 18.24
C GLU A 196 16.44 -3.57 18.98
N LYS A 197 15.74 -2.65 19.68
CA LYS A 197 14.61 -2.95 20.57
C LYS A 197 13.25 -2.79 19.88
N LEU A 198 13.24 -2.32 18.63
CA LEU A 198 12.01 -2.10 17.87
C LEU A 198 11.34 -3.43 17.52
N LYS A 199 10.01 -3.42 17.70
CA LYS A 199 9.11 -4.50 17.32
C LYS A 199 7.99 -3.94 16.47
N ASP A 200 7.44 -4.77 15.59
CA ASP A 200 6.16 -4.48 14.98
C ASP A 200 5.01 -4.77 15.96
N ASP A 201 3.79 -4.45 15.53
CA ASP A 201 2.57 -4.59 16.34
C ASP A 201 2.29 -6.05 16.73
N TRP A 202 2.93 -7.02 16.05
CA TRP A 202 2.86 -8.46 16.34
C TRP A 202 4.01 -8.95 17.23
N GLY A 203 4.80 -8.03 17.79
CA GLY A 203 5.90 -8.32 18.68
C GLY A 203 7.14 -8.90 17.98
N LYS A 204 7.16 -8.95 16.65
CA LYS A 204 8.31 -9.42 15.87
C LYS A 204 9.31 -8.29 15.73
N ARG A 205 10.60 -8.65 15.79
CA ARG A 205 11.70 -7.70 15.72
C ARG A 205 11.73 -7.03 14.35
N ILE A 206 11.84 -5.70 14.30
CA ILE A 206 11.92 -4.93 13.07
C ILE A 206 13.00 -3.85 13.18
N TRP A 207 13.96 -3.82 12.24
CA TRP A 207 15.01 -2.80 12.26
C TRP A 207 14.83 -1.76 11.16
N PRO A 208 15.15 -0.50 11.47
CA PRO A 208 15.53 0.46 10.46
C PRO A 208 16.74 -0.08 9.70
N PHE A 209 16.59 -0.22 8.38
CA PHE A 209 17.70 -0.56 7.51
C PHE A 209 18.58 0.68 7.28
N ASP A 210 19.84 0.49 6.91
CA ASP A 210 20.69 1.60 6.46
C ASP A 210 20.13 2.21 5.17
N PHE A 211 19.44 3.35 5.26
CA PHE A 211 18.76 3.95 4.12
C PHE A 211 19.69 4.78 3.24
N THR A 212 20.94 4.99 3.64
CA THR A 212 21.95 5.70 2.84
C THR A 212 22.41 4.88 1.64
N THR A 213 22.11 3.58 1.63
CA THR A 213 22.50 2.62 0.59
C THR A 213 21.30 2.12 -0.23
N GLY A 214 21.49 2.08 -1.55
CA GLY A 214 20.52 1.51 -2.49
C GLY A 214 19.16 2.21 -2.51
N GLU A 215 18.13 1.48 -2.94
CA GLU A 215 16.76 2.01 -3.01
C GLU A 215 15.99 1.82 -1.70
N LEU A 216 15.13 2.77 -1.35
CA LEU A 216 14.17 2.61 -0.25
C LEU A 216 13.06 1.63 -0.63
N LYS A 217 12.40 1.01 0.36
CA LYS A 217 11.35 -0.01 0.15
C LYS A 217 10.22 0.46 -0.79
N ARG A 218 9.78 1.71 -0.64
CA ARG A 218 8.74 2.36 -1.48
C ARG A 218 9.31 3.04 -2.74
N GLY A 219 10.64 3.14 -2.87
CA GLY A 219 11.32 3.91 -3.90
C GLY A 219 11.91 5.23 -3.39
N THR A 220 12.82 5.80 -4.16
CA THR A 220 13.68 6.94 -3.76
C THR A 220 13.24 8.30 -4.31
N SER A 221 12.09 8.37 -4.99
CA SER A 221 11.54 9.66 -5.41
C SER A 221 11.17 10.51 -4.18
N PRO A 222 11.32 11.84 -4.25
CA PRO A 222 10.96 12.72 -3.14
C PRO A 222 9.50 12.54 -2.69
N GLU A 223 8.58 12.27 -3.62
CA GLU A 223 7.17 12.00 -3.35
C GLU A 223 6.97 10.70 -2.56
N ASN A 224 7.73 9.64 -2.86
CA ASN A 224 7.66 8.38 -2.11
C ASN A 224 8.25 8.50 -0.70
N ILE A 225 9.27 9.36 -0.53
CA ILE A 225 9.81 9.69 0.79
C ILE A 225 8.78 10.51 1.58
N TYR A 226 8.21 11.55 0.96
CA TYR A 226 7.19 12.39 1.57
C TYR A 226 5.99 11.58 2.05
N ILE A 227 5.42 10.73 1.18
CA ILE A 227 4.26 9.93 1.55
C ILE A 227 4.59 8.96 2.69
N THR A 228 5.84 8.46 2.80
CA THR A 228 6.25 7.61 3.91
C THR A 228 6.22 8.35 5.24
N PHE A 229 6.60 9.63 5.27
CA PHE A 229 6.48 10.46 6.48
C PHE A 229 5.03 10.84 6.78
N THR A 230 4.23 11.08 5.75
CA THR A 230 2.84 11.51 5.93
C THR A 230 1.91 10.35 6.30
N THR A 231 2.02 9.17 5.68
CA THR A 231 1.11 8.05 5.97
C THR A 231 1.62 7.11 7.05
N GLY A 232 2.91 7.18 7.38
CA GLY A 232 3.57 6.21 8.24
C GLY A 232 3.69 4.84 7.57
N LEU A 233 4.11 3.85 8.35
CA LEU A 233 4.17 2.46 7.93
C LEU A 233 3.42 1.60 8.95
N ASP A 234 2.11 1.45 8.78
CA ASP A 234 1.26 0.74 9.73
C ASP A 234 1.78 -0.68 10.03
N GLY A 235 1.61 -1.12 11.27
CA GLY A 235 2.22 -2.37 11.75
C GLY A 235 3.72 -2.25 11.95
N THR A 236 4.28 -1.05 12.19
CA THR A 236 5.71 -0.84 12.49
C THR A 236 5.91 0.32 13.45
N GLY A 237 7.12 0.44 14.00
CA GLY A 237 7.51 1.60 14.81
C GLY A 237 7.78 2.91 14.03
N MET A 238 7.43 3.00 12.73
CA MET A 238 7.53 4.24 11.94
C MET A 238 6.15 4.89 11.81
N PRO A 239 5.82 5.88 12.66
CA PRO A 239 4.50 6.49 12.69
C PRO A 239 4.27 7.43 11.49
N SER A 240 3.02 7.85 11.33
CA SER A 240 2.72 9.06 10.57
C SER A 240 3.18 10.30 11.33
N TYR A 241 3.68 11.29 10.58
CA TYR A 241 4.01 12.61 11.09
C TYR A 241 3.02 13.68 10.62
N GLU A 242 1.89 13.28 10.03
CA GLU A 242 0.90 14.20 9.46
C GLU A 242 0.41 15.23 10.48
N ASP A 243 0.06 14.76 11.68
CA ASP A 243 -0.44 15.61 12.77
C ASP A 243 0.66 16.34 13.55
N SER A 244 1.90 15.86 13.46
CA SER A 244 3.02 16.34 14.28
C SER A 244 3.96 17.31 13.57
N LEU A 245 3.93 17.35 12.25
CA LEU A 245 4.77 18.19 11.40
C LEU A 245 3.93 18.89 10.35
N SER A 246 4.27 20.13 10.03
CA SER A 246 3.67 20.82 8.87
C SER A 246 4.05 20.10 7.56
N GLU A 247 3.25 20.30 6.50
CA GLU A 247 3.61 19.81 5.16
C GLU A 247 4.98 20.34 4.71
N GLU A 248 5.28 21.61 4.97
CA GLU A 248 6.57 22.22 4.63
C GLU A 248 7.72 21.52 5.36
N ASP A 249 7.58 21.23 6.66
CA ASP A 249 8.60 20.53 7.45
C ASP A 249 8.81 19.09 6.99
N ARG A 250 7.75 18.39 6.59
CA ARG A 250 7.88 17.04 5.99
C ARG A 250 8.67 17.09 4.67
N TRP A 251 8.48 18.11 3.83
CA TRP A 251 9.29 18.30 2.61
C TRP A 251 10.74 18.73 2.89
N HIS A 252 10.97 19.49 3.96
CA HIS A 252 12.34 19.76 4.45
C HIS A 252 13.01 18.46 4.91
N LEU A 253 12.30 17.61 5.65
CA LEU A 253 12.79 16.29 6.07
C LEU A 253 13.14 15.39 4.88
N VAL A 254 12.34 15.43 3.80
CA VAL A 254 12.67 14.76 2.52
C VAL A 254 14.00 15.24 1.97
N SER A 255 14.24 16.56 1.97
CA SER A 255 15.49 17.14 1.47
C SER A 255 16.71 16.65 2.27
N TYR A 256 16.58 16.58 3.59
CA TYR A 256 17.65 16.07 4.45
C TYR A 256 17.87 14.56 4.28
N THR A 257 16.80 13.79 4.10
CA THR A 257 16.88 12.35 3.78
C THR A 257 17.65 12.12 2.48
N LEU A 258 17.31 12.86 1.42
CA LEU A 258 18.04 12.80 0.14
C LEU A 258 19.52 13.21 0.28
N LYS A 259 19.83 14.15 1.19
CA LYS A 259 21.21 14.55 1.49
C LYS A 259 21.98 13.41 2.16
N LEU A 260 21.39 12.73 3.15
CA LEU A 260 22.00 11.56 3.81
C LEU A 260 22.22 10.40 2.82
N MET A 261 21.31 10.24 1.84
CA MET A 261 21.46 9.29 0.74
C MET A 261 22.48 9.73 -0.32
N GLY A 262 23.10 10.90 -0.18
CA GLY A 262 24.06 11.44 -1.15
C GLY A 262 23.45 11.82 -2.51
N MET A 263 22.14 11.95 -2.61
CA MET A 263 21.42 12.27 -3.85
C MET A 263 21.37 13.78 -4.12
N VAL A 264 21.53 14.62 -3.09
CA VAL A 264 21.56 16.08 -3.20
C VAL A 264 22.67 16.68 -2.34
N GLY A 265 23.01 17.94 -2.61
CA GLY A 265 23.95 18.72 -1.78
C GLY A 265 25.39 18.23 -1.80
N LYS A 266 25.83 17.54 -2.88
CA LYS A 266 27.26 17.39 -3.16
C LYS A 266 27.81 18.76 -3.58
N LYS A 267 28.94 19.18 -3.03
CA LYS A 267 29.70 20.30 -3.61
C LYS A 267 30.16 19.82 -4.99
N LYS A 268 29.95 20.64 -6.03
CA LYS A 268 30.73 20.47 -7.26
C LYS A 268 32.18 20.72 -6.84
N GLU A 269 33.03 19.71 -6.97
CA GLU A 269 34.49 19.91 -6.95
C GLU A 269 34.90 20.73 -8.17
#